data_AF-A0A0B4XN86-F1
#
_entry.id   AF-A0A0B4XN86-F1
#
_cell.length_a   1.000
_cell.length_b   1.000
_cell.length_c   1.000
_cell.angle_alpha   90.00
_cell.angle_beta   90.00
_cell.angle_gamma   90.00
#
_symmetry.space_group_name_H-M   'P 1'
#
loop_
_entity.id
_entity.type
_entity.pdbx_description
1 polymer ?
#
loop_
_entity_poly.entity_id
_entity_poly.type
_entity_poly.pdbx_seq_one_letter_code
_entity_poly.pdbx_strand_id
1 'polypeptide(L)'
;MNRFPRLVLTTLLCAVAATAAHADVHPVLGRALCLAAAQDSALGPQVEVLLDRGVLDYADVPQVLNLPCEAGRNLMQTIVSGLHAENLEYVVIDLGLDPDAPLLEMAGERLTLQQFLQHSVVAGEPAVQRFARDYLRDFRDAEFNPNLVVSALMPHR
;
A
#
# COMPACT_ATOMS: atom_id res chain seq x y z
N MET A 1 48.19 8.14 49.92
CA MET A 1 46.90 8.74 50.34
C MET A 1 45.93 8.66 49.17
N ASN A 2 44.70 8.28 49.47
CA ASN A 2 43.79 7.51 48.61
C ASN A 2 43.06 8.33 47.55
N ARG A 3 42.63 7.59 46.53
CA ARG A 3 41.95 7.98 45.29
C ARG A 3 40.52 8.50 45.51
N PHE A 4 40.09 9.36 44.57
CA PHE A 4 38.76 9.94 44.34
C PHE A 4 37.54 9.02 44.58
N PRO A 5 36.36 9.65 44.73
CA PRO A 5 35.24 9.24 43.88
C PRO A 5 34.61 10.46 43.20
N ARG A 6 34.81 10.57 41.88
CA ARG A 6 33.90 11.34 41.01
C ARG A 6 32.69 10.44 40.77
N LEU A 7 31.54 10.83 41.32
CA LEU A 7 30.25 10.26 40.94
C LEU A 7 30.05 10.51 39.43
N VAL A 8 30.14 9.45 38.64
CA VAL A 8 29.71 9.47 37.23
C VAL A 8 28.22 9.15 37.25
N LEU A 9 27.40 10.18 37.06
CA LEU A 9 25.96 10.07 36.89
C LEU A 9 25.69 9.61 35.45
N THR A 10 25.50 8.31 35.26
CA THR A 10 25.17 7.73 33.95
C THR A 10 23.68 7.93 33.67
N THR A 11 23.31 9.00 32.98
CA THR A 11 21.96 9.18 32.43
C THR A 11 21.73 8.18 31.30
N LEU A 12 20.94 7.14 31.58
CA LEU A 12 20.43 6.19 30.59
C LEU A 12 19.41 6.91 29.70
N LEU A 13 19.82 7.28 28.49
CA LEU A 13 18.92 7.82 27.47
C LEU A 13 18.16 6.64 26.85
N CYS A 14 16.97 6.33 27.37
CA CYS A 14 16.01 5.46 26.69
C CYS A 14 15.53 6.18 25.42
N ALA A 15 16.18 5.91 24.29
CA ALA A 15 15.62 6.22 22.98
C ALA A 15 14.37 5.34 22.80
N VAL A 16 13.20 5.93 23.02
CA VAL A 16 11.93 5.33 22.61
C VAL A 16 11.93 5.38 21.09
N ALA A 17 12.35 4.28 20.46
CA ALA A 17 12.09 4.08 19.05
C ALA A 17 10.57 4.06 18.89
N ALA A 18 10.02 5.07 18.23
CA ALA A 18 8.65 5.05 17.78
C ALA A 18 8.52 3.89 16.79
N THR A 19 8.03 2.75 17.28
CA THR A 19 7.58 1.66 16.42
C THR A 19 6.42 2.22 15.62
N ALA A 20 6.62 2.38 14.31
CA ALA A 20 5.52 2.55 13.38
C ALA A 20 4.53 1.41 13.66
N ALA A 21 3.35 1.75 14.15
CA ALA A 21 2.27 0.80 14.32
C ALA A 21 1.81 0.40 12.92
N HIS A 22 2.37 -0.69 12.40
CA HIS A 22 1.66 -1.44 11.38
C HIS A 22 0.42 -1.98 12.10
N ALA A 23 -0.78 -1.64 11.63
CA ALA A 23 -1.98 -2.34 12.05
C ALA A 23 -1.73 -3.83 11.74
N ASP A 24 -1.55 -4.63 12.79
CA ASP A 24 -1.28 -6.06 12.66
C ASP A 24 -2.55 -6.72 12.12
N VAL A 25 -2.73 -6.69 10.80
CA VAL A 25 -3.78 -7.46 10.13
C VAL A 25 -3.52 -8.92 10.48
N HIS A 26 -4.48 -9.54 11.17
CA HIS A 26 -4.35 -10.90 11.67
C HIS A 26 -3.82 -11.83 10.56
N PRO A 27 -2.80 -12.69 10.81
CA PRO A 27 -2.09 -13.41 9.75
C PRO A 27 -2.98 -14.23 8.81
N VAL A 28 -4.09 -14.76 9.32
CA VAL A 28 -5.09 -15.49 8.51
C VAL A 28 -5.80 -14.57 7.51
N LEU A 29 -6.07 -13.32 7.89
CA LEU A 29 -6.68 -12.31 7.03
C LEU A 29 -5.70 -11.84 5.96
N GLY A 30 -4.43 -11.63 6.33
CA GLY A 30 -3.38 -11.29 5.38
C GLY A 30 -3.23 -12.35 4.28
N ARG A 31 -3.28 -13.64 4.65
CA ARG A 31 -3.27 -14.73 3.67
C ARG A 31 -4.48 -14.71 2.74
N ALA A 32 -5.68 -14.50 3.27
CA ALA A 32 -6.90 -14.45 2.46
C ALA A 32 -6.85 -13.29 1.44
N LEU A 33 -6.39 -12.12 1.87
CA LEU A 33 -6.22 -10.95 1.02
C LEU A 33 -5.15 -11.17 -0.07
N CYS A 34 -4.01 -11.78 0.26
CA CYS A 34 -2.99 -12.12 -0.74
C CYS A 34 -3.49 -13.14 -1.78
N LEU A 35 -4.28 -14.14 -1.36
CA LEU A 35 -4.88 -15.11 -2.27
C LEU A 35 -5.90 -14.46 -3.20
N ALA A 36 -6.69 -13.52 -2.68
CA ALA A 36 -7.66 -12.77 -3.46
C ALA A 36 -6.97 -11.79 -4.43
N ALA A 37 -5.91 -11.10 -4.00
CA ALA A 37 -5.11 -10.20 -4.83
C ALA A 37 -4.45 -10.87 -6.04
N ALA A 38 -4.24 -12.20 -5.98
CA ALA A 38 -3.66 -13.03 -7.05
C ALA A 38 -4.70 -13.64 -7.99
N GLN A 39 -5.97 -13.24 -7.90
CA GLN A 39 -7.07 -13.72 -8.73
C GLN A 39 -7.84 -12.52 -9.29
N ASP A 40 -8.29 -12.63 -10.55
CA ASP A 40 -9.10 -11.58 -11.19
C ASP A 40 -10.36 -11.28 -10.36
N SER A 41 -10.60 -9.97 -10.13
CA SER A 41 -11.72 -9.38 -9.37
C SER A 41 -12.08 -10.01 -8.01
N ALA A 42 -11.19 -10.79 -7.39
CA ALA A 42 -11.46 -11.43 -6.11
C ALA A 42 -11.13 -10.54 -4.90
N LEU A 43 -10.28 -9.52 -5.05
CA LEU A 43 -9.85 -8.69 -3.93
C LEU A 43 -10.99 -7.86 -3.35
N GLY A 44 -11.75 -7.18 -4.21
CA GLY A 44 -12.86 -6.31 -3.79
C GLY A 44 -13.85 -7.01 -2.87
N PRO A 45 -14.47 -8.12 -3.30
CA PRO A 45 -15.39 -8.88 -2.46
C PRO A 45 -14.78 -9.32 -1.11
N GLN A 46 -13.48 -9.66 -1.10
CA GLN A 46 -12.81 -10.07 0.12
C GLN A 46 -12.58 -8.89 1.09
N VAL A 47 -12.23 -7.71 0.58
CA VAL A 47 -12.05 -6.49 1.40
C VAL A 47 -13.39 -6.01 1.95
N GLU A 48 -14.44 -5.96 1.13
CA GLU A 48 -15.79 -5.56 1.57
C GLU A 48 -16.31 -6.45 2.71
N VAL A 49 -16.11 -7.77 2.63
CA VAL A 49 -16.48 -8.68 3.73
C VAL A 49 -15.75 -8.36 5.04
N LEU A 50 -14.51 -7.87 4.99
CA LEU A 50 -13.75 -7.51 6.19
C LEU A 50 -14.19 -6.16 6.75
N LEU A 51 -14.50 -5.19 5.89
CA LEU A 51 -15.07 -3.90 6.24
C LEU A 51 -16.45 -4.08 6.91
N ASP A 52 -17.35 -4.85 6.28
CA ASP A 52 -18.71 -5.13 6.79
C ASP A 52 -18.70 -5.81 8.17
N ARG A 53 -17.67 -6.61 8.46
CA ARG A 53 -17.52 -7.32 9.73
C ARG A 53 -16.81 -6.47 10.80
N GLY A 54 -16.39 -5.25 10.49
CA GLY A 54 -15.58 -4.40 11.38
C GLY A 54 -14.23 -5.02 11.72
N VAL A 55 -13.71 -5.88 10.85
CA VAL A 55 -12.41 -6.53 11.00
C VAL A 55 -11.31 -5.68 10.35
N LEU A 56 -11.67 -4.92 9.33
CA LEU A 56 -10.84 -3.90 8.70
C LEU A 56 -11.58 -2.56 8.81
N ASP A 57 -10.86 -1.50 9.14
CA ASP A 57 -11.37 -0.13 9.03
C ASP A 57 -10.88 0.51 7.73
N TYR A 58 -11.67 1.42 7.15
CA TYR A 58 -11.25 2.19 5.96
C TYR A 58 -9.92 2.94 6.16
N ALA A 59 -9.63 3.37 7.38
CA ALA A 59 -8.36 4.04 7.73
C ALA A 59 -7.13 3.11 7.60
N ASP A 60 -7.32 1.80 7.68
CA ASP A 60 -6.26 0.80 7.61
C ASP A 60 -6.05 0.25 6.19
N VAL A 61 -6.96 0.54 5.25
CA VAL A 61 -6.88 0.09 3.85
C VAL A 61 -5.55 0.46 3.17
N PRO A 62 -4.95 1.66 3.35
CA PRO A 62 -3.62 1.94 2.80
C PRO A 62 -2.54 0.97 3.30
N GLN A 63 -2.65 0.50 4.55
CA GLN A 63 -1.69 -0.43 5.15
C GLN A 63 -1.86 -1.84 4.57
N VAL A 64 -3.08 -2.23 4.20
CA VAL A 64 -3.39 -3.50 3.53
C VAL A 64 -2.61 -3.66 2.22
N LEU A 65 -2.34 -2.57 1.50
CA LEU A 65 -1.56 -2.61 0.25
C LEU A 65 -0.13 -3.09 0.43
N ASN A 66 0.41 -2.93 1.64
CA ASN A 66 1.77 -3.30 2.01
C ASN A 66 1.85 -4.67 2.68
N LEU A 67 0.73 -5.40 2.79
CA LEU A 67 0.74 -6.72 3.42
C LEU A 67 1.73 -7.65 2.71
N PRO A 68 2.59 -8.34 3.48
CA PRO A 68 3.53 -9.29 2.91
C PRO A 68 2.77 -10.49 2.33
N CYS A 69 2.98 -10.74 1.04
CA CYS A 69 2.48 -11.88 0.28
C CYS A 69 3.63 -12.81 -0.12
N GLU A 70 3.32 -13.82 -0.92
CA GLU A 70 4.29 -14.83 -1.34
C GLU A 70 5.41 -14.26 -2.22
N ALA A 71 6.54 -14.96 -2.25
CA ALA A 71 7.73 -14.61 -3.03
C ALA A 71 8.34 -13.23 -2.68
N GLY A 72 8.18 -12.77 -1.43
CA GLY A 72 8.77 -11.52 -0.95
C GLY A 72 8.11 -10.26 -1.53
N ARG A 73 6.91 -10.41 -2.12
CA ARG A 73 6.10 -9.30 -2.66
C ARG A 73 5.11 -8.82 -1.61
N ASN A 74 4.71 -7.56 -1.68
CA ASN A 74 3.52 -7.09 -0.99
C ASN A 74 2.24 -7.31 -1.82
N LEU A 75 1.08 -6.97 -1.25
CA LEU A 75 -0.23 -7.12 -1.90
C LEU A 75 -0.31 -6.34 -3.21
N MET A 76 0.11 -5.08 -3.22
CA MET A 76 0.11 -4.26 -4.45
C MET A 76 1.02 -4.84 -5.54
N GLN A 77 2.22 -5.30 -5.18
CA GLN A 77 3.14 -5.97 -6.11
C GLN A 77 2.54 -7.27 -6.66
N THR A 78 1.73 -7.97 -5.87
CA THR A 78 1.02 -9.18 -6.30
C THR A 78 -0.01 -8.85 -7.38
N ILE A 79 -0.82 -7.81 -7.18
CA ILE A 79 -1.81 -7.32 -8.16
C ILE A 79 -1.14 -6.98 -9.49
N VAL A 80 -0.12 -6.10 -9.45
CA VAL A 80 0.52 -5.58 -10.67
C VAL A 80 1.34 -6.65 -11.39
N SER A 81 2.00 -7.55 -10.65
CA SER A 81 2.73 -8.66 -11.29
C SER A 81 1.78 -9.69 -11.91
N GLY A 82 0.59 -9.85 -11.34
CA GLY A 82 -0.46 -10.73 -11.85
C GLY A 82 -1.30 -10.12 -12.98
N LEU A 83 -1.07 -8.85 -13.31
CA LEU A 83 -1.81 -8.10 -14.33
C LEU A 83 -3.31 -7.95 -14.01
N HIS A 84 -3.67 -7.94 -12.72
CA HIS A 84 -5.06 -7.91 -12.26
C HIS A 84 -5.62 -6.48 -12.25
N ALA A 85 -6.07 -6.00 -13.42
CA ALA A 85 -6.57 -4.63 -13.60
C ALA A 85 -7.74 -4.28 -12.66
N GLU A 86 -8.71 -5.18 -12.52
CA GLU A 86 -9.92 -4.96 -11.71
C GLU A 86 -9.59 -4.86 -10.21
N ASN A 87 -8.61 -5.62 -9.72
CA ASN A 87 -8.13 -5.48 -8.34
C ASN A 87 -7.42 -4.14 -8.12
N LEU A 88 -6.70 -3.64 -9.13
CA LEU A 88 -6.03 -2.35 -9.05
C LEU A 88 -7.03 -1.18 -9.11
N GLU A 89 -8.04 -1.28 -9.98
CA GLU A 89 -9.18 -0.35 -10.02
C GLU A 89 -9.89 -0.28 -8.68
N TYR A 90 -10.26 -1.42 -8.08
CA TYR A 90 -10.90 -1.46 -6.77
C TYR A 90 -10.08 -0.71 -5.70
N VAL A 91 -8.77 -0.93 -5.66
CA VAL A 91 -7.88 -0.28 -4.68
C VAL A 91 -7.83 1.24 -4.85
N VAL A 92 -7.85 1.75 -6.08
CA VAL A 92 -7.56 3.16 -6.33
C VAL A 92 -8.84 3.98 -6.50
N ILE A 93 -9.84 3.39 -7.14
CA ILE A 93 -11.09 4.07 -7.49
C ILE A 93 -12.14 3.78 -6.44
N ASP A 94 -12.47 2.50 -6.19
CA ASP A 94 -13.58 2.13 -5.29
C ASP A 94 -13.28 2.43 -3.83
N LEU A 95 -12.05 2.11 -3.37
CA LEU A 95 -11.59 2.46 -2.03
C LEU A 95 -11.19 3.94 -1.89
N GLY A 96 -11.21 4.70 -2.99
CA GLY A 96 -10.95 6.14 -3.00
C GLY A 96 -9.55 6.53 -2.51
N LEU A 97 -8.56 5.66 -2.69
CA LEU A 97 -7.19 5.96 -2.26
C LEU A 97 -6.56 7.04 -3.14
N ASP A 98 -5.94 8.02 -2.50
CA ASP A 98 -5.22 9.07 -3.19
C ASP A 98 -3.96 8.49 -3.86
N PRO A 99 -3.88 8.43 -5.21
CA PRO A 99 -2.76 7.86 -5.94
C PRO A 99 -1.46 8.64 -5.75
N ASP A 100 -1.53 9.91 -5.33
CA ASP A 100 -0.41 10.80 -5.09
C ASP A 100 0.05 10.76 -3.62
N ALA A 101 -0.71 10.10 -2.73
CA ALA A 101 -0.26 9.81 -1.38
C ALA A 101 0.81 8.70 -1.37
N PRO A 102 1.74 8.71 -0.38
CA PRO A 102 2.74 7.67 -0.22
C PRO A 102 2.09 6.39 0.36
N LEU A 103 1.48 5.61 -0.53
CA LEU A 103 0.69 4.42 -0.20
C LEU A 103 1.53 3.14 -0.09
N LEU A 104 2.70 3.08 -0.72
CA LEU A 104 3.45 1.83 -0.90
C LEU A 104 4.83 1.93 -0.28
N GLU A 105 5.31 0.82 0.28
CA GLU A 105 6.68 0.69 0.80
C GLU A 105 7.46 -0.32 -0.05
N MET A 106 8.57 0.13 -0.63
CA MET A 106 9.44 -0.70 -1.46
C MET A 106 10.90 -0.33 -1.20
N ALA A 107 11.73 -1.34 -0.92
CA ALA A 107 13.16 -1.17 -0.66
C ALA A 107 13.49 -0.10 0.43
N GLY A 108 12.57 0.09 1.39
CA GLY A 108 12.71 1.09 2.46
C GLY A 108 12.28 2.51 2.08
N GLU A 109 11.77 2.72 0.86
CA GLU A 109 11.21 3.99 0.41
C GLU A 109 9.69 3.93 0.38
N ARG A 110 9.05 5.07 0.69
CA ARG A 110 7.61 5.24 0.51
C ARG A 110 7.34 5.83 -0.87
N LEU A 111 6.54 5.14 -1.66
CA LEU A 111 6.21 5.48 -3.04
C LEU A 111 4.73 5.81 -3.18
N THR A 112 4.43 6.75 -4.08
CA THR A 112 3.08 6.93 -4.61
C THR A 112 2.74 5.80 -5.58
N LEU A 113 1.46 5.61 -5.88
CA LEU A 113 1.04 4.63 -6.89
C LEU A 113 1.69 4.93 -8.25
N GLN A 114 1.74 6.22 -8.61
CA GLN A 114 2.34 6.66 -9.87
C GLN A 114 3.83 6.31 -9.93
N GLN A 115 4.59 6.57 -8.86
CA GLN A 115 6.01 6.23 -8.79
C GLN A 115 6.22 4.72 -8.88
N PHE A 116 5.40 3.93 -8.19
CA PHE A 116 5.46 2.47 -8.26
C PHE A 116 5.21 1.94 -9.67
N LEU A 117 4.15 2.40 -10.34
CA LEU A 117 3.85 1.98 -11.71
C LEU A 117 4.94 2.41 -12.69
N GLN A 118 5.50 3.62 -12.54
CA GLN A 118 6.64 4.08 -13.35
C GLN A 118 7.88 3.19 -13.15
N HIS A 119 8.17 2.78 -11.91
CA HIS A 119 9.23 1.81 -11.65
C HIS A 119 8.94 0.46 -12.36
N SER A 120 7.69 -0.03 -12.28
CA SER A 120 7.26 -1.26 -12.97
C SER A 120 7.36 -1.19 -14.50
N VAL A 121 7.20 0.00 -15.10
CA VAL A 121 7.43 0.25 -16.53
C VAL A 121 8.89 0.03 -16.94
N VAL A 122 9.84 0.33 -16.05
CA VAL A 122 11.28 0.26 -16.32
C VAL A 122 11.86 -1.11 -15.93
N ALA A 123 11.51 -1.61 -14.75
CA ALA A 123 12.15 -2.76 -14.13
C ALA A 123 11.34 -4.07 -14.24
N GLY A 124 10.07 -4.01 -14.63
CA GLY A 124 9.22 -5.20 -14.75
C GLY A 124 9.52 -6.05 -16.00
N GLU A 125 8.98 -7.26 -16.02
CA GLU A 125 8.95 -8.10 -17.23
C GLU A 125 8.05 -7.49 -18.32
N PRO A 126 8.23 -7.82 -19.62
CA PRO A 126 7.56 -7.13 -20.72
C PRO A 126 6.03 -7.01 -20.60
N ALA A 127 5.37 -8.02 -20.01
CA ALA A 127 3.93 -7.98 -19.77
C ALA A 127 3.55 -6.96 -18.68
N VAL A 128 4.28 -6.96 -17.56
CA VAL A 128 4.10 -5.99 -16.46
C VAL A 128 4.39 -4.57 -16.94
N GLN A 129 5.43 -4.38 -17.76
CA GLN A 129 5.73 -3.06 -18.32
C GLN A 129 4.59 -2.52 -19.20
N ARG A 130 3.96 -3.38 -20.01
CA ARG A 130 2.80 -3.00 -20.83
C ARG A 130 1.61 -2.66 -19.94
N PHE A 131 1.26 -3.56 -19.03
CA PHE A 131 0.18 -3.34 -18.06
C PHE A 131 0.34 -2.02 -17.31
N ALA A 132 1.52 -1.74 -16.76
CA ALA A 132 1.76 -0.50 -16.01
C ALA A 132 1.69 0.76 -16.91
N ARG A 133 2.15 0.69 -18.17
CA ARG A 133 1.99 1.80 -19.12
C ARG A 133 0.53 2.05 -19.49
N ASP A 134 -0.20 0.98 -19.79
CA ASP A 134 -1.62 1.08 -20.16
C ASP A 134 -2.42 1.62 -18.98
N TYR A 135 -2.22 1.09 -17.77
CA TYR A 135 -2.90 1.60 -16.58
C TYR A 135 -2.54 3.07 -16.29
N LEU A 136 -1.27 3.49 -16.39
CA LEU A 136 -0.90 4.89 -16.20
C LEU A 136 -1.55 5.85 -17.22
N ARG A 137 -1.80 5.37 -18.45
CA ARG A 137 -2.53 6.11 -19.47
C ARG A 137 -4.01 6.20 -19.09
N ASP A 138 -4.62 5.05 -18.82
CA ASP A 138 -6.06 4.93 -18.58
C ASP A 138 -6.46 5.63 -17.27
N PHE A 139 -5.59 5.62 -16.26
CA PHE A 139 -5.81 6.31 -14.98
C PHE A 139 -5.97 7.83 -15.10
N ARG A 140 -5.54 8.42 -16.22
CA ARG A 140 -5.70 9.86 -16.54
C ARG A 140 -6.96 10.15 -17.36
N ASP A 141 -7.69 9.11 -17.75
CA ASP A 141 -8.94 9.20 -18.47
C ASP A 141 -10.09 9.30 -17.46
N ALA A 142 -10.98 10.27 -17.64
CA ALA A 142 -12.12 10.50 -16.75
C ALA A 142 -13.24 9.46 -16.92
N GLU A 143 -13.30 8.76 -18.06
CA GLU A 143 -14.22 7.64 -18.27
C GLU A 143 -13.80 6.42 -17.46
N PHE A 144 -12.49 6.19 -17.35
CA PHE A 144 -11.92 5.10 -16.56
C PHE A 144 -11.79 5.47 -15.07
N ASN A 145 -11.34 6.69 -14.76
CA ASN A 145 -11.16 7.19 -13.41
C ASN A 145 -12.14 8.35 -13.12
N PRO A 146 -13.36 8.05 -12.66
CA PRO A 146 -14.37 9.08 -12.40
C PRO A 146 -13.97 10.03 -11.27
N ASN A 147 -13.00 9.66 -10.42
CA ASN A 147 -12.51 10.51 -9.32
C ASN A 147 -11.81 11.78 -9.83
N LEU A 148 -11.35 11.81 -11.10
CA LEU A 148 -10.81 13.01 -11.74
C LEU A 148 -11.87 14.12 -11.89
N VAL A 149 -13.13 13.74 -12.16
CA VAL A 149 -14.23 14.69 -12.32
C VAL A 149 -14.64 15.27 -10.97
N VAL A 150 -14.73 14.43 -9.95
CA VAL A 150 -15.08 14.84 -8.58
C VAL A 150 -14.03 15.81 -8.02
N SER A 151 -12.75 15.51 -8.23
CA SER A 151 -11.63 16.34 -7.77
C SER A 151 -11.59 17.73 -8.44
N ALA A 152 -11.94 17.81 -9.73
CA ALA A 152 -12.01 19.09 -10.44
C ALA A 152 -13.18 19.99 -9.98
N LEU A 153 -14.27 19.38 -9.48
CA LEU A 153 -15.45 20.09 -9.00
C LEU A 153 -15.34 20.55 -7.53
N MET A 154 -14.41 19.98 -6.75
CA MET A 154 -14.14 20.38 -5.36
C MET A 154 -12.63 20.55 -5.09
N PRO A 155 -11.99 21.60 -5.63
CA PRO A 155 -10.59 21.89 -5.31
C PRO A 155 -10.49 22.38 -3.86
N HIS A 156 -10.13 21.47 -2.96
CA HIS A 156 -9.71 21.68 -1.57
C HIS A 156 -10.59 22.60 -0.68
N ARG A 157 -11.25 21.99 0.31
CA ARG A 157 -11.45 22.62 1.63
C ARG A 157 -10.38 22.12 2.58
#